data_AF-A0A7M1KI27-F1
#
_entry.id   AF-A0A7M1KI27-F1
#
_cell.length_a   1.000
_cell.length_b   1.000
_cell.length_c   1.000
_cell.angle_alpha   90.00
_cell.angle_beta   90.00
_cell.angle_gamma   90.00
#
_symmetry.space_group_name_H-M   'P 1'
#
loop_
_entity.id
_entity.type
_entity.pdbx_description
1 polymer ?
#
loop_
_entity_poly.entity_id
_entity_poly.type
_entity_poly.pdbx_seq_one_letter_code
_entity_poly.pdbx_strand_id
1 'polypeptide(L)'
;MNFGAVRFKVSCLKTLTAVEADPDRSNQHEFNGVKELKDLFGEKRFSASAMFSVRGSAVKCETGITWYDAREAHPSRTEHRLYFKTNVVMEQAEEGDNIVVGYDTNDRLNFVLLKKQAPDHVVHEAWARL
;
A
#
# COMPACT_ATOMS: atom_id res chain seq x y z
N MET A 1 14.20 7.58 17.04
CA MET A 1 13.74 6.46 16.19
C MET A 1 14.08 6.80 14.74
N ASN A 2 14.60 5.85 13.96
CA ASN A 2 15.09 6.10 12.60
C ASN A 2 13.95 5.95 11.57
N PHE A 3 13.40 7.07 11.08
CA PHE A 3 12.39 7.13 10.02
C PHE A 3 13.05 7.22 8.63
N GLY A 4 14.01 6.32 8.39
CA GLY A 4 14.92 6.35 7.24
C GLY A 4 14.26 6.37 5.86
N ALA A 5 15.08 6.49 4.82
CA ALA A 5 14.61 6.53 3.43
C ALA A 5 14.11 5.15 3.11
N VAL A 6 13.00 5.08 2.38
CA VAL A 6 12.73 3.88 1.60
C VAL A 6 13.19 4.18 0.18
N ARG A 7 14.19 3.44 -0.27
CA ARG A 7 14.67 3.50 -1.66
C ARG A 7 13.97 2.42 -2.46
N PHE A 8 13.06 2.83 -3.32
CA PHE A 8 12.37 1.93 -4.25
C PHE A 8 13.20 1.71 -5.51
N LYS A 9 13.24 0.46 -5.98
CA LYS A 9 13.66 0.10 -7.33
C LYS A 9 12.55 0.42 -8.34
N VAL A 10 11.31 0.14 -7.95
CA VAL A 10 10.09 0.43 -8.70
C VAL A 10 8.93 0.61 -7.71
N SER A 11 8.04 1.57 -7.97
CA SER A 11 6.90 1.85 -7.11
C SER A 11 5.78 2.56 -7.86
N CYS A 12 4.56 2.45 -7.35
CA CYS A 12 3.44 3.31 -7.70
C CYS A 12 2.87 4.00 -6.45
N LEU A 13 2.19 5.13 -6.68
CA LEU A 13 1.46 5.88 -5.65
C LEU A 13 -0.03 5.75 -5.94
N LYS A 14 -0.82 5.40 -4.94
CA LYS A 14 -2.28 5.28 -5.05
C LYS A 14 -2.97 6.04 -3.93
N THR A 15 -4.02 6.77 -4.27
CA THR A 15 -4.95 7.34 -3.28
C THR A 15 -5.97 6.29 -2.86
N LEU A 16 -6.21 6.19 -1.56
CA LEU A 16 -7.18 5.27 -0.98
C LEU A 16 -8.59 5.85 -1.08
N THR A 17 -9.52 5.04 -1.56
CA THR A 17 -10.95 5.34 -1.57
C THR A 17 -11.59 4.95 -0.23
N ALA A 18 -12.81 5.41 0.06
CA ALA A 18 -13.54 5.01 1.26
C ALA A 18 -13.60 3.48 1.47
N VAL A 19 -13.85 2.71 0.41
CA VAL A 19 -13.95 1.24 0.50
C VAL A 19 -12.61 0.53 0.75
N GLU A 20 -11.49 1.22 0.57
CA GLU A 20 -10.13 0.69 0.79
C GLU A 20 -9.54 1.14 2.14
N ALA A 21 -10.21 2.04 2.85
CA ALA A 21 -9.69 2.66 4.08
C ALA A 21 -10.67 2.69 5.27
N ASP A 22 -12.00 2.70 5.06
CA ASP A 22 -13.00 2.86 6.12
C ASP A 22 -13.38 1.52 6.80
N PRO A 23 -13.04 1.31 8.10
CA PRO A 23 -13.29 0.05 8.81
C PRO A 23 -14.77 -0.26 9.01
N ASP A 24 -15.62 0.77 8.95
CA ASP A 24 -17.06 0.63 9.12
C ASP A 24 -17.78 0.42 7.78
N ARG A 25 -17.08 0.56 6.64
CA ARG A 25 -17.60 0.29 5.29
C ARG A 25 -16.92 -0.94 4.64
N SER A 26 -17.38 -2.13 5.04
CA SER A 26 -17.23 -3.44 4.35
C SER A 26 -15.80 -3.99 4.11
N ASN A 27 -15.54 -5.21 4.62
CA ASN A 27 -14.50 -6.18 4.20
C ASN A 27 -13.15 -5.59 3.74
N GLN A 28 -12.61 -4.72 4.59
CA GLN A 28 -11.35 -3.99 4.45
C GLN A 28 -10.12 -4.89 4.41
N HIS A 29 -9.83 -5.41 3.22
CA HIS A 29 -8.65 -6.25 2.99
C HIS A 29 -8.10 -6.13 1.59
N GLU A 30 -8.66 -5.25 0.74
CA GLU A 30 -8.34 -5.27 -0.68
C GLU A 30 -8.08 -3.88 -1.24
N PHE A 31 -7.06 -3.76 -2.09
CA PHE A 31 -6.94 -2.65 -3.03
C PHE A 31 -7.48 -3.05 -4.39
N ASN A 32 -8.17 -2.10 -5.02
CA ASN A 32 -8.53 -2.23 -6.42
C ASN A 32 -7.26 -2.19 -7.27
N GLY A 33 -7.11 -3.18 -8.14
CA GLY A 33 -5.99 -3.30 -9.08
C GLY A 33 -6.09 -2.28 -10.20
N VAL A 34 -5.66 -1.06 -9.92
CA VAL A 34 -5.49 0.01 -10.91
C VAL A 34 -4.38 -0.34 -11.91
N LYS A 35 -4.34 0.38 -13.04
CA LYS A 35 -3.36 0.15 -14.11
C LYS A 35 -1.93 0.13 -13.57
N GLU A 36 -1.59 1.04 -12.67
CA GLU A 36 -0.25 1.20 -12.11
C GLU A 36 0.15 0.01 -11.22
N LEU A 37 -0.80 -0.57 -10.48
CA LEU A 37 -0.56 -1.81 -9.72
C LEU A 37 -0.42 -3.01 -10.66
N LYS A 38 -1.20 -3.06 -11.75
CA LYS A 38 -1.01 -4.07 -12.80
C LYS A 38 0.36 -3.96 -13.47
N ASP A 39 0.82 -2.75 -13.78
CA ASP A 39 2.13 -2.52 -14.39
C ASP A 39 3.27 -2.93 -13.44
N LEU A 40 3.08 -2.75 -12.12
CA LEU A 40 4.04 -3.16 -11.08
C LEU A 40 4.08 -4.69 -10.89
N PHE A 41 2.93 -5.35 -10.89
CA PHE A 41 2.78 -6.76 -10.48
C PHE A 41 2.60 -7.74 -11.63
N GLY A 42 2.26 -7.25 -12.82
CA GLY A 42 1.78 -8.06 -13.93
C GLY A 42 0.38 -8.64 -13.67
N GLU A 43 0.01 -9.62 -14.48
CA GLU A 43 -1.35 -10.21 -14.45
C GLU A 43 -1.40 -11.56 -13.72
N LYS A 44 -0.23 -12.14 -13.41
CA LYS A 44 -0.16 -13.45 -12.78
C LYS A 44 -0.49 -13.34 -11.30
N ARG A 45 -1.31 -14.28 -10.82
CA ARG A 45 -1.56 -14.46 -9.39
C ARG A 45 -0.25 -14.73 -8.65
N PHE A 46 -0.05 -14.08 -7.50
CA PHE A 46 1.01 -14.42 -6.56
C PHE A 46 0.64 -14.07 -5.12
N SER A 47 1.34 -14.70 -4.17
CA SER A 47 1.31 -14.34 -2.76
C SER A 47 2.73 -14.05 -2.27
N ALA A 48 2.87 -13.05 -1.41
CA ALA A 48 4.17 -12.62 -0.89
C ALA A 48 4.04 -12.08 0.54
N SER A 49 5.16 -11.97 1.24
CA SER A 49 5.28 -11.15 2.46
C SER A 49 5.58 -9.71 2.06
N ALA A 50 4.98 -8.75 2.75
CA ALA A 50 5.21 -7.33 2.52
C ALA A 50 5.34 -6.56 3.83
N MET A 51 6.17 -5.52 3.82
CA MET A 51 6.29 -4.58 4.93
C MET A 51 5.31 -3.42 4.74
N PHE A 52 4.41 -3.23 5.69
CA PHE A 52 3.55 -2.05 5.78
C PHE A 52 4.14 -1.07 6.80
N SER A 53 4.06 0.23 6.54
CA SER A 53 4.51 1.27 7.46
C SER A 53 3.73 2.57 7.29
N VAL A 54 3.66 3.39 8.36
CA VAL A 54 3.14 4.76 8.31
C VAL A 54 4.32 5.74 8.26
N ARG A 55 4.36 6.61 7.26
CA ARG A 55 5.45 7.59 7.12
C ARG A 55 5.39 8.61 8.27
N GLY A 56 6.55 8.86 8.89
CA GLY A 56 6.67 9.77 10.04
C GLY A 56 6.25 9.15 11.38
N SER A 57 5.94 7.85 11.41
CA SER A 57 5.52 7.13 12.61
C SER A 57 6.36 5.86 12.81
N ALA A 58 6.39 5.33 14.03
CA ALA A 58 7.05 4.07 14.36
C ALA A 58 6.21 2.85 13.96
N VAL A 59 4.96 3.05 13.55
CA VAL A 59 4.04 1.96 13.23
C VAL A 59 4.44 1.29 11.92
N LYS A 60 4.68 -0.01 12.01
CA LYS A 60 5.01 -0.90 10.91
C LYS A 60 4.62 -2.33 11.24
N CYS A 61 4.37 -3.13 10.23
CA CYS A 61 4.09 -4.55 10.37
C CYS A 61 4.43 -5.31 9.10
N GLU A 62 4.91 -6.54 9.25
CA GLU A 62 5.08 -7.46 8.14
C GLU A 62 3.88 -8.39 8.05
N THR A 63 3.27 -8.49 6.87
CA THR A 63 2.10 -9.35 6.67
C THR A 63 2.00 -9.89 5.24
N GLY A 64 1.18 -10.91 5.06
CA GLY A 64 0.97 -11.55 3.77
C GLY A 64 -0.01 -10.78 2.89
N ILE A 65 0.31 -10.72 1.59
CA ILE A 65 -0.55 -10.18 0.53
C ILE A 65 -0.80 -11.24 -0.56
N THR A 66 -1.88 -11.07 -1.31
CA THR A 66 -2.18 -11.87 -2.51
C THR A 66 -2.68 -10.95 -3.62
N TRP A 67 -2.00 -10.98 -4.76
CA TRP A 67 -2.46 -10.34 -6.00
C TRP A 67 -3.16 -11.38 -6.87
N TYR A 68 -4.35 -11.06 -7.38
CA TYR A 68 -5.15 -12.00 -8.17
C TYR A 68 -6.19 -11.28 -9.04
N ASP A 69 -6.70 -11.99 -10.05
CA ASP A 69 -7.90 -11.56 -10.77
C ASP A 69 -9.15 -12.10 -10.05
N ALA A 70 -9.97 -11.20 -9.50
CA ALA A 70 -11.23 -11.56 -8.83
C ALA A 70 -12.29 -12.11 -9.80
N ARG A 71 -12.04 -12.04 -11.10
CA ARG A 71 -12.88 -12.56 -12.17
C ARG A 71 -12.16 -13.65 -12.97
N GLU A 72 -11.20 -14.38 -12.39
CA GLU A 72 -10.44 -15.45 -13.07
C GLU A 72 -11.33 -16.51 -13.74
N ALA A 73 -12.52 -16.79 -13.19
CA ALA A 73 -13.50 -17.71 -13.78
C ALA A 73 -14.41 -17.07 -14.86
N HIS A 74 -14.33 -15.76 -15.08
CA HIS A 74 -15.15 -15.04 -16.04
C HIS A 74 -14.47 -15.00 -17.42
N PRO A 75 -15.16 -15.36 -18.52
CA PRO A 75 -14.53 -15.61 -19.81
C PRO A 75 -13.89 -14.39 -20.50
N SER A 76 -14.24 -13.16 -20.11
CA SER A 76 -13.82 -11.93 -20.79
C SER A 76 -13.58 -10.72 -19.90
N ARG A 77 -13.92 -10.80 -18.61
CA ARG A 77 -13.80 -9.67 -17.68
C ARG A 77 -12.67 -9.97 -16.72
N THR A 78 -11.76 -9.02 -16.56
CA THR A 78 -10.69 -9.07 -15.58
C THR A 78 -10.90 -7.98 -14.54
N GLU A 79 -10.71 -8.30 -13.27
CA GLU A 79 -10.80 -7.36 -12.16
C GLU A 79 -9.71 -7.68 -11.16
N HIS A 80 -8.54 -7.07 -11.31
CA HIS A 80 -7.41 -7.37 -10.44
C HIS A 80 -7.64 -6.77 -9.06
N ARG A 81 -7.24 -7.49 -8.02
CA ARG A 81 -7.33 -7.08 -6.62
C ARG A 81 -6.08 -7.49 -5.86
N LEU A 82 -5.67 -6.66 -4.92
CA LEU A 82 -4.62 -6.97 -3.96
C LEU A 82 -5.22 -7.18 -2.60
N TYR A 83 -5.29 -8.43 -2.16
CA TYR A 83 -5.68 -8.78 -0.80
C TYR A 83 -4.52 -8.64 0.19
N PHE A 84 -4.78 -8.13 1.39
CA PHE A 84 -3.87 -8.06 2.51
C PHE A 84 -4.60 -8.42 3.81
N LYS A 85 -3.89 -9.05 4.77
CA LYS A 85 -4.47 -9.32 6.09
C LYS A 85 -4.63 -8.01 6.89
N THR A 86 -5.62 -7.98 7.81
CA THR A 86 -5.77 -6.87 8.77
C THR A 86 -4.44 -6.57 9.43
N ASN A 87 -4.10 -5.30 9.54
CA ASN A 87 -2.85 -4.88 10.11
C ASN A 87 -2.91 -3.45 10.65
N VAL A 88 -2.08 -3.17 11.64
CA VAL A 88 -2.02 -1.91 12.40
C VAL A 88 -1.71 -0.66 11.56
N VAL A 89 -1.20 -0.82 10.34
CA VAL A 89 -0.96 0.29 9.41
C VAL A 89 -2.24 0.64 8.68
N MET A 90 -2.96 -0.36 8.16
CA MET A 90 -4.23 -0.14 7.47
C MET A 90 -5.37 0.23 8.43
N GLU A 91 -5.28 -0.13 9.71
CA GLU A 91 -6.17 0.39 10.76
C GLU A 91 -6.08 1.91 10.95
N GLN A 92 -4.99 2.54 10.50
CA GLN A 92 -4.81 4.00 10.53
C GLN A 92 -5.14 4.66 9.20
N ALA A 93 -5.49 3.90 8.15
CA ALA A 93 -5.79 4.48 6.85
C ALA A 93 -7.15 5.18 6.87
N GLU A 94 -7.24 6.29 6.15
CA GLU A 94 -8.47 7.02 5.90
C GLU A 94 -8.65 7.26 4.40
N GLU A 95 -9.90 7.49 3.99
CA GLU A 95 -10.19 7.97 2.64
C GLU A 95 -9.36 9.22 2.32
N GLY A 96 -8.72 9.22 1.16
CA GLY A 96 -7.86 10.31 0.69
C GLY A 96 -6.41 10.22 1.16
N ASP A 97 -6.06 9.29 2.06
CA ASP A 97 -4.65 8.96 2.31
C ASP A 97 -4.02 8.39 1.04
N ASN A 98 -2.70 8.56 0.90
CA ASN A 98 -1.96 7.95 -0.19
C ASN A 98 -1.14 6.76 0.33
N ILE A 99 -0.95 5.75 -0.52
CA ILE A 99 -0.08 4.62 -0.24
C ILE A 99 0.91 4.43 -1.37
N VAL A 100 2.21 4.37 -1.03
CA VAL A 100 3.25 3.94 -1.96
C VAL A 100 3.34 2.43 -1.90
N VAL A 101 3.27 1.76 -3.05
CA VAL A 101 3.45 0.32 -3.18
C VAL A 101 4.62 0.06 -4.10
N GLY A 102 5.59 -0.76 -3.69
CA GLY A 102 6.75 -1.00 -4.54
C GLY A 102 7.78 -1.95 -3.96
N TYR A 103 8.72 -2.35 -4.81
CA TYR A 103 9.87 -3.16 -4.41
C TYR A 103 11.06 -2.25 -4.08
N ASP A 104 11.69 -2.49 -2.93
CA ASP A 104 12.95 -1.83 -2.61
C ASP A 104 14.14 -2.45 -3.37
N THR A 105 15.34 -1.92 -3.14
CA THR A 105 16.56 -2.42 -3.80
C THR A 105 16.99 -3.81 -3.35
N ASN A 106 16.34 -4.39 -2.32
CA ASN A 106 16.56 -5.75 -1.83
C ASN A 106 15.40 -6.68 -2.24
N ASP A 107 14.59 -6.28 -3.21
CA ASP A 107 13.43 -7.02 -3.70
C ASP A 107 12.34 -7.28 -2.64
N ARG A 108 12.31 -6.48 -1.57
CA ARG A 108 11.24 -6.53 -0.58
C ARG A 108 10.07 -5.66 -1.03
N LEU A 109 8.86 -6.21 -0.98
CA LEU A 109 7.63 -5.47 -1.22
C LEU A 109 7.30 -4.59 -0.01
N ASN A 110 7.11 -3.31 -0.26
CA ASN A 110 6.81 -2.30 0.75
C ASN A 110 5.52 -1.55 0.41
N PHE A 111 4.74 -1.28 1.46
CA PHE A 111 3.53 -0.45 1.48
C PHE A 111 3.76 0.68 2.48
N VAL A 112 3.80 1.92 2.01
CA VAL A 112 4.06 3.10 2.85
C VAL A 112 2.86 4.02 2.83
N LEU A 113 2.12 4.04 3.93
CA LEU A 113 0.97 4.92 4.13
C LEU A 113 1.45 6.35 4.40
N LEU A 114 0.97 7.27 3.59
CA LEU A 114 1.15 8.71 3.69
C LEU A 114 -0.20 9.30 4.09
N LYS A 115 -0.34 9.65 5.37
CA LYS A 115 -1.55 10.31 5.90
C LYS A 115 -1.76 11.64 5.16
N LYS A 116 -2.98 11.90 4.68
CA LYS A 116 -3.41 13.24 4.25
C LYS A 116 -3.21 14.18 5.44
N GLN A 117 -2.63 15.36 5.18
CA GLN A 117 -2.18 16.38 6.16
C GLN A 117 -2.62 16.11 7.61
N ALA A 118 -1.75 15.43 8.37
CA ALA A 118 -1.88 15.45 9.82
C ALA A 118 -1.62 16.90 10.29
N PRO A 119 -2.42 17.47 11.22
CA PRO A 119 -2.18 18.79 11.79
C PRO A 119 -0.75 18.99 12.32
N ASP A 120 -0.08 17.89 12.67
CA ASP A 120 1.25 17.83 13.26
C ASP A 120 2.33 17.36 12.27
N HIS A 121 2.24 17.73 10.99
CA HIS A 121 3.27 17.36 10.01
C HIS A 121 4.63 18.00 10.38
N VAL A 122 5.44 17.25 11.12
CA VAL A 122 6.82 17.61 11.41
C VAL A 122 7.64 17.35 10.15
N VAL A 123 7.99 18.42 9.44
CA VAL A 123 9.01 18.39 8.40
C VAL A 123 10.32 17.97 9.07
N HIS A 124 10.75 16.73 8.84
CA HIS A 124 12.09 16.31 9.26
C HIS A 124 13.11 16.96 8.33
N GLU A 125 13.71 18.07 8.76
CA GLU A 125 14.66 18.87 7.95
C GLU A 125 15.84 18.08 7.36
N ALA A 126 16.20 16.93 7.96
CA ALA A 126 17.20 16.01 7.40
C ALA A 126 16.82 15.41 6.02
N TRP A 127 15.54 15.51 5.62
CA TRP A 127 14.96 14.98 4.39
C TRP A 127 14.57 16.09 3.39
N ALA A 128 14.63 17.36 3.82
CA ALA A 128 14.15 18.52 3.07
C ALA A 128 15.29 19.43 2.59
N ARG A 129 16.53 18.94 2.51
CA ARG A 129 17.68 19.76 2.11
C ARG A 129 17.45 20.39 0.73
N LEU A 130 17.55 21.73 0.70
CA LEU A 130 17.84 22.54 -0.48
C LEU A 130 19.13 22.06 -1.16
#